data_AF-A0A0B7MDK5-F1
#
_entry.id   AF-A0A0B7MDK5-F1
#
_cell.length_a   1.000
_cell.length_b   1.000
_cell.length_c   1.000
_cell.angle_alpha   90.00
_cell.angle_beta   90.00
_cell.angle_gamma   90.00
#
_symmetry.space_group_name_H-M   'P 1'
#
loop_
_entity.id
_entity.type
_entity.pdbx_description
1 polymer ?
#
loop_
_entity_poly.entity_id
_entity_poly.type
_entity_poly.pdbx_seq_one_letter_code
_entity_poly.pdbx_strand_id
1 'polypeptide(L)' 'MTKQYDNQVLVSGRYFTEQELQDVKEIIRMFPKLSLTELANTVCENLDWVTPNGRNKTASLDLQAFKET' A
#
# COMPACT_ATOMS: atom_id res chain seq x y z
N MET A 1 20.07 -18.98 13.33
CA MET A 1 19.69 -18.27 12.08
C MET A 1 18.17 -18.20 12.05
N THR A 2 17.59 -17.16 12.65
CA THR A 2 16.14 -16.98 12.66
C THR A 2 15.73 -16.34 11.33
N LYS A 3 15.11 -17.12 10.44
CA LYS A 3 14.42 -16.55 9.28
C LYS A 3 13.17 -15.85 9.80
N GLN A 4 13.24 -14.52 9.92
CA GLN A 4 12.08 -13.69 10.22
C GLN A 4 11.09 -13.80 9.06
N TYR A 5 9.92 -14.39 9.31
CA TYR A 5 8.83 -14.57 8.36
C TYR A 5 7.53 -13.95 8.90
N ASP A 6 7.63 -12.79 9.55
CA ASP A 6 6.47 -12.15 10.18
C ASP A 6 6.55 -10.62 10.07
N ASN A 7 6.61 -10.11 8.84
CA ASN A 7 6.50 -8.68 8.57
C ASN A 7 5.57 -8.42 7.38
N GLN A 8 4.45 -9.15 7.36
CA GLN A 8 3.42 -9.00 6.33
C GLN A 8 2.18 -8.36 6.93
N VAL A 9 1.76 -7.23 6.37
CA VAL A 9 0.54 -6.53 6.80
C VAL A 9 -0.62 -6.97 5.92
N LEU A 10 -1.69 -7.49 6.51
CA LEU A 10 -2.92 -7.84 5.78
C LEU A 10 -3.78 -6.58 5.61
N VAL A 11 -3.87 -6.08 4.37
CA VAL A 11 -4.72 -4.93 4.03
C VAL A 11 -5.74 -5.37 2.99
N SER A 12 -7.03 -5.28 3.36
CA SER A 12 -8.16 -5.54 2.46
C SER A 12 -8.07 -6.87 1.68
N GLY A 13 -7.64 -7.92 2.40
CA GLY A 13 -7.54 -9.29 1.89
C GLY A 13 -6.28 -9.60 1.09
N ARG A 14 -5.30 -8.68 1.05
CA ARG A 14 -3.97 -8.89 0.44
C ARG A 14 -2.89 -8.70 1.49
N TYR A 15 -1.93 -9.61 1.54
CA TYR A 15 -0.72 -9.44 2.34
C TYR A 15 0.26 -8.55 1.60
N PHE A 16 0.81 -7.57 2.31
CA PHE A 16 1.87 -6.69 1.83
C PHE A 16 3.19 -7.17 2.38
N THR A 17 4.18 -7.29 1.51
CA THR A 17 5.57 -7.54 1.91
C THR A 17 6.18 -6.27 2.49
N GLU A 18 7.26 -6.42 3.25
CA GLU A 18 7.99 -5.28 3.80
C GLU A 18 8.50 -4.32 2.71
N GLN A 19 8.94 -4.84 1.56
CA GLN A 19 9.35 -3.98 0.44
C GLN A 19 8.19 -3.13 -0.07
N GLU A 20 7.01 -3.72 -0.26
CA GLU A 20 5.83 -2.97 -0.72
C GLU A 20 5.38 -1.92 0.30
N LEU A 21 5.54 -2.20 1.60
CA LEU A 21 5.29 -1.21 2.65
C LEU A 21 6.26 -0.03 2.55
N GLN A 22 7.53 -0.29 2.28
CA GLN A 22 8.52 0.78 2.06
C GLN A 22 8.20 1.58 0.81
N ASP A 23 7.82 0.91 -0.29
CA ASP A 23 7.43 1.57 -1.52
C ASP A 23 6.21 2.49 -1.32
N VAL A 24 5.20 2.04 -0.55
CA VAL A 24 4.04 2.87 -0.17
C VAL A 24 4.48 4.11 0.62
N LYS A 25 5.37 3.95 1.61
CA LYS A 25 5.90 5.06 2.41
C LYS A 25 6.66 6.07 1.55
N GLU A 26 7.47 5.59 0.60
CA GLU A 26 8.19 6.44 -0.34
C GLU A 26 7.25 7.21 -1.27
N ILE A 27 6.19 6.57 -1.79
CA ILE A 27 5.16 7.25 -2.60
C ILE A 27 4.50 8.37 -1.79
N ILE A 28 4.10 8.12 -0.55
CA ILE A 28 3.51 9.15 0.33
C ILE A 28 4.51 10.31 0.55
N ARG A 29 5.79 9.99 0.76
CA ARG A 29 6.85 10.98 0.98
C ARG A 29 7.15 11.82 -0.27
N MET A 30 7.13 11.20 -1.46
CA MET A 30 7.39 11.87 -2.73
C MET A 30 6.24 12.80 -3.15
N PHE A 31 5.01 12.48 -2.76
CA PHE A 31 3.81 13.19 -3.20
C PHE A 31 3.00 13.80 -2.04
N PRO A 32 3.59 14.66 -1.19
CA PRO A 32 2.93 15.17 0.01
C PRO A 32 1.76 16.12 -0.27
N LYS A 33 1.61 16.57 -1.53
CA LYS A 33 0.53 17.47 -1.97
C LYS A 33 -0.66 16.74 -2.59
N LEU A 34 -0.53 15.44 -2.86
CA LEU A 34 -1.64 14.65 -3.38
C LEU A 34 -2.66 14.39 -2.27
N SER A 35 -3.94 14.41 -2.63
CA SER A 35 -5.00 13.96 -1.74
C SER A 35 -4.82 12.47 -1.41
N LEU A 36 -5.44 12.01 -0.32
CA LEU A 36 -5.42 10.59 0.06
C LEU A 36 -5.92 9.68 -1.07
N THR A 37 -6.93 10.13 -1.84
CA THR A 37 -7.45 9.38 -2.98
C THR A 37 -6.43 9.27 -4.13
N GLU A 38 -5.72 10.35 -4.43
CA GLU A 38 -4.67 10.35 -5.46
C GLU A 38 -3.46 9.51 -5.04
N LEU A 39 -3.05 9.59 -3.78
CA LEU A 39 -2.01 8.72 -3.21
C LEU A 39 -2.44 7.25 -3.28
N ALA A 40 -3.68 6.94 -2.92
CA ALA A 40 -4.20 5.58 -2.97
C ALA A 40 -4.23 5.05 -4.41
N ASN A 41 -4.60 5.87 -5.40
CA ASN A 41 -4.51 5.49 -6.81
C ASN A 41 -3.07 5.22 -7.23
N THR A 42 -2.14 6.11 -6.88
CA THR A 42 -0.71 5.97 -7.23
C THR A 42 -0.11 4.70 -6.63
N VAL A 43 -0.45 4.37 -5.39
CA VAL A 43 -0.05 3.13 -4.73
C VAL A 43 -0.67 1.91 -5.40
N CYS A 44 -1.97 1.94 -5.70
CA CYS A 44 -2.66 0.85 -6.39
C CYS A 44 -2.05 0.58 -7.77
N GLU A 45 -1.69 1.63 -8.52
CA GLU A 45 -1.04 1.52 -9.83
C GLU A 45 0.37 0.93 -9.72
N ASN A 46 1.19 1.44 -8.79
CA ASN A 46 2.58 0.94 -8.63
C ASN A 46 2.66 -0.51 -8.13
N LEU A 47 1.68 -0.97 -7.36
CA LEU A 47 1.66 -2.31 -6.78
C LEU A 47 0.78 -3.29 -7.57
N ASP A 48 0.27 -2.88 -8.74
CA ASP A 48 -0.76 -3.60 -9.50
C ASP A 48 -1.94 -4.06 -8.63
N TRP A 49 -2.26 -3.26 -7.60
CA TRP A 49 -3.28 -3.58 -6.62
C TRP A 49 -4.66 -3.09 -7.07
N VAL A 50 -5.16 -3.79 -8.08
CA VAL A 50 -6.43 -3.55 -8.72
C VAL A 50 -7.46 -4.65 -8.40
N THR A 51 -8.74 -4.34 -8.56
CA THR A 51 -9.81 -5.33 -8.60
C THR A 51 -9.63 -6.25 -9.82
N PRO A 52 -10.26 -7.44 -9.86
CA PRO A 52 -10.24 -8.30 -11.05
C PRO A 52 -10.73 -7.62 -12.33
N ASN A 53 -11.53 -6.56 -12.20
CA ASN A 53 -12.01 -5.75 -13.33
C ASN A 53 -11.08 -4.57 -13.68
N GLY A 54 -9.85 -4.54 -13.15
CA GLY A 54 -8.83 -3.53 -13.46
C GLY A 54 -9.04 -2.16 -12.81
N ARG A 55 -9.98 -2.01 -11.87
CA ARG A 55 -10.19 -0.75 -11.13
C ARG A 55 -9.34 -0.73 -9.86
N ASN A 56 -8.69 0.41 -9.57
CA ASN A 56 -7.94 0.60 -8.32
C ASN A 56 -8.82 0.34 -7.09
N LYS A 57 -8.30 -0.39 -6.09
CA LYS A 57 -8.99 -0.66 -4.82
C LYS A 57 -8.89 0.52 -3.83
N THR A 58 -9.08 1.75 -4.31
CA THR A 58 -8.93 2.97 -3.48
C THR A 58 -9.88 3.05 -2.29
N ALA A 59 -11.11 2.54 -2.43
CA ALA A 59 -12.07 2.51 -1.32
C ALA A 59 -11.67 1.56 -0.17
N SER A 60 -10.72 0.66 -0.41
CA SER A 60 -10.26 -0.35 0.55
C SER A 60 -8.85 -0.06 1.08
N LEU A 61 -8.20 1.00 0.60
CA LEU A 61 -6.84 1.36 0.99
C LEU A 61 -6.90 2.44 2.08
N ASP A 62 -6.88 2.01 3.33
CA ASP A 62 -6.69 2.92 4.46
C ASP A 62 -5.21 3.26 4.59
N LEU A 63 -4.79 4.37 3.97
CA LEU A 63 -3.42 4.88 4.05
C LEU A 63 -2.98 5.19 5.49
N GLN A 64 -3.91 5.35 6.43
CA GLN A 64 -3.56 5.57 7.84
C GLN A 64 -2.96 4.31 8.48
N ALA A 65 -3.34 3.11 8.03
CA ALA A 65 -2.77 1.85 8.50
C ALA A 65 -1.26 1.71 8.21
N PHE A 66 -0.74 2.47 7.24
CA PHE A 66 0.67 2.46 6.86
C PHE A 66 1.51 3.55 7.57
N LYS A 67 0.87 4.45 8.33
CA LYS A 67 1.56 5.50 9.10
C LYS A 67 2.01 5.03 10.48
N GLU A 68 1.40 3.97 11.02
CA GLU A 68 1.62 3.46 12.37
C GLU A 68 2.53 2.21 12.43
N THR A 69 3.03 1.76 11.28
CA THR A 69 4.08 0.73 11.14
C THR A 69 5.43 1.38 10.85
#